data_AF-A0A3D5SSW5-F1
#
_entry.id   AF-A0A3D5SSW5-F1
#
_cell.length_a   1.000
_cell.length_b   1.000
_cell.length_c   1.000
_cell.angle_alpha   90.00
_cell.angle_beta   90.00
_cell.angle_gamma   90.00
#
_symmetry.space_group_name_H-M   'P 1'
#
loop_
_entity.id
_entity.type
_entity.pdbx_description
1 polymer ?
#
loop_
_entity_poly.entity_id
_entity_poly.type
_entity_poly.pdbx_seq_one_letter_code
_entity_poly.pdbx_strand_id
1 'polypeptide(L)' 'MPLDSLYTPILEDMRAVDAVIRARLHSDVVLIRQVAEYIIGAGGKRMRPALVLLSAGATGYHGSAHHELAAVVEFI' A
#
# COMPACT_ATOMS: atom_id res chain seq x y z
N MET A 1 7.80 -16.05 16.54
CA MET A 1 7.30 -15.80 15.17
C MET A 1 8.15 -14.70 14.55
N PRO A 2 8.91 -14.96 13.47
CA PRO A 2 9.72 -13.94 12.82
C PRO A 2 8.84 -12.87 12.15
N LEU A 3 9.29 -11.62 12.11
CA LEU A 3 8.49 -10.51 11.56
C LEU A 3 8.09 -10.72 10.10
N ASP A 4 8.93 -11.36 9.30
CA ASP A 4 8.63 -11.62 7.89
C ASP A 4 7.41 -12.53 7.69
N SER A 5 7.15 -13.43 8.65
CA SER A 5 5.99 -14.33 8.61
C SER A 5 4.66 -13.62 8.85
N LEU A 6 4.66 -12.38 9.38
CA LEU A 6 3.45 -11.57 9.52
C LEU A 6 2.92 -11.07 8.18
N TYR A 7 3.80 -10.89 7.19
CA TYR A 7 3.45 -10.31 5.89
C TYR A 7 3.03 -11.38 4.87
N THR A 8 3.35 -12.65 5.12
CA THR A 8 2.96 -13.78 4.26
C THR A 8 1.47 -13.77 3.87
N PRO A 9 0.49 -13.59 4.79
CA PRO A 9 -0.93 -13.61 4.43
C PRO A 9 -1.39 -12.43 3.57
N ILE A 10 -0.65 -11.31 3.56
CA ILE A 10 -1.04 -10.07 2.89
C ILE A 10 -0.13 -9.72 1.70
N LEU A 11 0.71 -10.65 1.26
CA LEU A 11 1.76 -10.38 0.27
C LEU A 11 1.19 -9.99 -1.11
N GLU A 12 0.06 -10.60 -1.49
CA GLU A 12 -0.68 -10.24 -2.71
C GLU A 12 -1.41 -8.91 -2.58
N ASP A 13 -2.07 -8.68 -1.44
CA ASP A 13 -2.73 -7.41 -1.15
C ASP A 13 -1.73 -6.23 -1.14
N MET A 14 -0.53 -6.44 -0.60
CA MET A 14 0.54 -5.43 -0.62
C MET A 14 0.94 -5.04 -2.05
N ARG A 15 0.98 -6.00 -2.98
CA ARG A 15 1.23 -5.71 -4.41
C ARG A 15 0.07 -4.92 -5.03
N ALA A 16 -1.17 -5.25 -4.65
CA ALA A 16 -2.35 -4.50 -5.10
C ALA A 16 -2.32 -3.06 -4.59
N VAL A 17 -1.96 -2.83 -3.32
CA VAL A 17 -1.77 -1.50 -2.74
C VAL A 17 -0.67 -0.72 -3.47
N ASP A 18 0.47 -1.33 -3.77
CA ASP A 18 1.53 -0.66 -4.55
C ASP A 18 1.05 -0.24 -5.95
N ALA A 19 0.21 -1.05 -6.60
CA ALA A 19 -0.40 -0.70 -7.87
C ALA A 19 -1.36 0.50 -7.73
N VAL A 20 -2.20 0.53 -6.69
CA VAL A 20 -3.09 1.66 -6.38
C VAL A 20 -2.27 2.92 -6.14
N ILE A 21 -1.23 2.85 -5.31
CA ILE A 21 -0.34 3.98 -5.00
C ILE A 21 0.25 4.57 -6.29
N ARG A 22 0.79 3.71 -7.17
CA ARG A 22 1.38 4.16 -8.44
C ARG A 22 0.35 4.79 -9.37
N ALA A 23 -0.86 4.23 -9.45
CA ALA A 23 -1.94 4.80 -10.26
C ALA A 23 -2.40 6.17 -9.73
N ARG A 24 -2.47 6.35 -8.40
CA ARG A 24 -2.93 7.59 -7.77
C ARG A 24 -1.89 8.71 -7.78
N LEU A 25 -0.61 8.38 -7.83
CA LEU A 25 0.48 9.35 -7.93
C LEU A 25 0.78 9.80 -9.38
N HIS A 26 0.04 9.28 -10.36
CA HIS A 26 0.17 9.74 -11.73
C HIS A 26 -0.25 11.22 -11.85
N SER A 27 0.60 12.02 -12.50
CA SER A 27 0.33 13.43 -12.78
C SER A 27 0.96 13.84 -14.11
N ASP A 28 0.24 14.65 -14.88
CA ASP A 28 0.77 15.28 -16.09
C ASP A 28 1.85 16.33 -15.76
N VAL A 29 1.81 16.88 -14.55
CA VAL A 29 2.79 17.85 -14.07
C VAL A 29 4.11 17.14 -13.77
N VAL A 30 5.14 17.47 -14.56
CA VAL A 30 6.47 16.82 -14.54
C VAL A 30 7.06 16.76 -13.13
N LEU A 31 7.02 17.87 -12.40
CA LEU A 31 7.61 17.95 -11.06
C LEU A 31 6.92 17.02 -10.06
N ILE A 32 5.59 16.93 -10.10
CA ILE A 32 4.81 16.05 -9.20
C ILE A 32 5.20 14.58 -9.47
N ARG A 33 5.30 14.19 -10.73
CA ARG A 33 5.72 12.84 -11.12
C ARG A 33 7.13 12.48 -10.65
N GLN A 34 8.07 13.42 -10.72
CA GLN A 34 9.44 13.19 -10.23
C GLN A 34 9.47 12.97 -8.71
N VAL A 35 8.73 13.79 -7.95
CA VAL A 35 8.62 13.64 -6.50
C VAL A 35 7.93 12.31 -6.15
N ALA A 36 6.87 11.94 -6.88
CA ALA A 36 6.18 10.67 -6.69
C ALA A 36 7.09 9.46 -6.89
N GLU A 37 7.84 9.38 -8.00
CA GLU A 37 8.76 8.27 -8.25
C GLU A 37 9.88 8.20 -7.19
N TYR A 38 10.35 9.34 -6.70
CA TYR A 38 11.32 9.38 -5.59
C TYR A 38 10.73 8.79 -4.30
N ILE A 39 9.51 9.19 -3.93
CA ILE A 39 8.84 8.69 -2.71
C ILE A 39 8.58 7.18 -2.81
N ILE A 40 8.09 6.69 -3.96
CA ILE A 40 7.86 5.26 -4.19
C ILE A 40 9.18 4.48 -4.13
N GLY A 41 10.23 4.99 -4.76
CA GLY A 41 11.55 4.34 -4.84
C GLY A 41 12.35 4.35 -3.53
N ALA A 42 12.02 5.23 -2.58
CA ALA A 42 12.74 5.36 -1.31
C ALA A 42 12.56 4.17 -0.35
N GLY A 43 11.63 3.24 -0.64
CA GLY A 43 11.52 1.98 0.10
C GLY A 43 11.06 2.18 1.55
N GLY A 44 9.86 2.73 1.74
CA GLY A 44 9.23 2.83 3.06
C GLY A 44 8.95 1.46 3.69
N LYS A 45 8.81 1.42 5.02
CA LYS A 45 8.50 0.17 5.75
C LYS A 45 7.09 -0.38 5.47
N ARG A 46 6.21 0.40 4.83
CA ARG A 46 4.81 0.04 4.49
C ARG A 46 4.01 -0.57 5.67
N MET A 47 4.32 -0.19 6.90
CA MET A 47 3.65 -0.74 8.09
C MET A 47 2.19 -0.29 8.20
N ARG A 48 1.88 0.92 7.73
CA ARG A 48 0.53 1.47 7.77
C ARG A 48 -0.45 0.71 6.85
N PRO A 49 -0.15 0.49 5.56
CA PRO A 49 -1.01 -0.32 4.71
C PRO A 49 -1.09 -1.77 5.21
N ALA A 50 0.01 -2.36 5.67
CA ALA A 50 -0.02 -3.71 6.22
C ALA A 50 -0.99 -3.88 7.40
N LEU A 51 -1.07 -2.88 8.29
CA LEU A 51 -2.02 -2.90 9.41
C LEU A 51 -3.48 -2.87 8.92
N VAL A 52 -3.78 -2.08 7.88
CA VAL A 52 -5.12 -2.02 7.27
C VAL A 52 -5.49 -3.37 6.65
N LEU A 53 -4.58 -3.98 5.89
CA LEU A 53 -4.80 -5.26 5.22
C LEU A 53 -5.00 -6.40 6.21
N LEU A 54 -4.16 -6.48 7.24
CA LEU A 54 -4.31 -7.47 8.31
C LEU A 54 -5.64 -7.31 9.05
N SER A 55 -6.09 -6.06 9.28
CA SER A 55 -7.37 -5.79 9.93
C SER A 55 -8.56 -6.19 9.07
N ALA A 56 -8.50 -5.94 7.75
CA ALA A 56 -9.52 -6.38 6.80
C ALA A 56 -9.62 -7.92 6.76
N GLY A 57 -8.48 -8.61 6.67
CA GLY A 57 -8.44 -10.08 6.71
C GLY A 57 -8.95 -10.66 8.03
N ALA A 58 -8.54 -10.08 9.17
CA ALA A 58 -8.97 -10.52 10.49
C ALA A 58 -10.47 -10.34 10.76
N THR A 59 -11.14 -9.43 10.03
CA THR A 59 -12.58 -9.18 10.13
C THR A 59 -13.40 -9.94 9.09
N GLY A 60 -12.77 -10.76 8.24
CA GLY A 60 -13.45 -11.53 7.20
C GLY A 60 -13.93 -10.69 6.01
N TYR A 61 -13.30 -9.55 5.76
CA TYR A 61 -13.61 -8.74 4.58
C TYR A 61 -13.06 -9.39 3.30
N HIS A 62 -13.90 -9.49 2.27
CA HIS A 62 -13.55 -10.13 0.98
C HIS A 62 -13.72 -9.19 -0.24
N GLY A 63 -13.97 -7.90 -0.01
CA GLY A 63 -14.01 -6.92 -1.10
C GLY A 63 -12.61 -6.41 -1.48
N SER A 64 -12.55 -5.33 -2.24
CA SER A 64 -11.28 -4.69 -2.69
C SER A 64 -11.05 -3.29 -2.13
N ALA A 65 -12.00 -2.73 -1.38
CA ALA A 65 -11.91 -1.35 -0.90
C ALA A 65 -10.78 -1.15 0.13
N HIS A 66 -10.31 -2.23 0.76
CA HIS A 66 -9.17 -2.20 1.68
C HIS A 66 -7.86 -1.83 0.97
N HIS A 67 -7.73 -2.07 -0.33
CA HIS A 67 -6.56 -1.64 -1.11
C HIS A 67 -6.50 -0.11 -1.25
N GLU A 68 -7.62 0.51 -1.63
CA GLU A 68 -7.75 1.97 -1.72
C GLU A 68 -7.58 2.62 -0.34
N LEU A 69 -8.20 2.06 0.69
CA LEU A 69 -8.05 2.56 2.06
C LEU A 69 -6.59 2.48 2.55
N ALA A 70 -5.92 1.35 2.32
CA ALA A 70 -4.51 1.19 2.67
C ALA A 70 -3.60 2.19 1.95
N ALA A 71 -3.87 2.47 0.67
CA ALA A 71 -3.15 3.50 -0.08
C ALA A 71 -3.41 4.92 0.47
N VAL A 72 -4.65 5.26 0.81
CA VAL A 72 -5.01 6.55 1.43
C VAL A 72 -4.27 6.74 2.74
N VAL A 73 -4.23 5.73 3.60
CA VAL A 73 -3.53 5.80 4.89
C VAL A 73 -2.01 5.96 4.71
N GLU A 74 -1.44 5.38 3.66
CA GLU A 74 -0.01 5.53 3.36
C GLU A 74 0.35 6.92 2.83
N PHE A 75 -0.58 7.64 2.21
CA PHE A 75 -0.36 9.00 1.70
C PHE A 75 -0.36 10.10 2.76
N ILE A 76 -0.82 9.81 3.98
CA ILE A 76 -0.85 10.76 5.11
C ILE A 76 0.42 10.62 5.96
#